data_AF-A0A498SRX9-F1
#
_entry.id   AF-A0A498SRX9-F1
#
_cell.length_a   1.000
_cell.length_b   1.000
_cell.length_c   1.000
_cell.angle_alpha   90.00
_cell.angle_beta   90.00
_cell.angle_gamma   90.00
#
_symmetry.space_group_name_H-M   'P 1'
#
loop_
_entity.id
_entity.type
_entity.pdbx_description
1 polymer ?
#
loop_
_entity_poly.entity_id
_entity_poly.type
_entity_poly.pdbx_seq_one_letter_code
_entity_poly.pdbx_strand_id
1 'polypeptide(L)' 'LCNKLLDSTNVAPHEAELYCKQCHGRKFGPKGVGFGLGAGALTMDDGSRFANK' A
#
# COMPACT_ATOMS: atom_id res chain seq x y z
N LEU A 1 5.79 3.95 -4.20
CA LEU A 1 4.69 3.17 -4.79
C LEU A 1 5.24 2.18 -5.80
N CYS A 2 4.73 0.96 -5.85
CA CYS A 2 5.33 -0.16 -6.60
C CYS A 2 5.58 0.02 -8.12
N ASN A 3 5.16 1.12 -8.76
CA ASN A 3 5.39 1.47 -10.18
C ASN A 3 5.05 0.37 -11.21
N LYS A 4 4.34 -0.67 -10.79
CA LYS A 4 3.82 -1.69 -11.69
C LYS A 4 2.74 -1.07 -12.56
N LEU A 5 2.70 -1.50 -13.81
CA LEU A 5 1.60 -1.17 -14.72
C LEU A 5 0.27 -1.55 -14.06
N LEU A 6 -0.66 -0.61 -14.07
CA LEU A 6 -2.00 -0.80 -13.58
C LEU A 6 -2.88 -1.26 -14.73
N ASP A 7 -3.69 -2.26 -14.44
CA ASP A 7 -4.72 -2.80 -15.33
C ASP A 7 -6.09 -2.61 -14.66
N SER A 8 -7.17 -2.65 -15.43
CA SER A 8 -8.55 -2.50 -14.93
C SER A 8 -8.88 -3.44 -13.75
N THR A 9 -8.22 -4.60 -13.69
CA THR A 9 -8.40 -5.60 -12.63
C THR A 9 -7.65 -5.31 -11.33
N ASN A 10 -6.62 -4.46 -11.34
CA ASN A 10 -5.68 -4.25 -10.22
C ASN A 10 -5.45 -2.77 -9.87
N VAL A 11 -6.15 -1.86 -10.54
CA VAL A 11 -6.20 -0.44 -10.20
C VAL A 11 -7.13 -0.21 -8.99
N ALA A 12 -6.72 0.71 -8.12
CA ALA A 12 -7.49 1.21 -7.00
C ALA A 12 -7.33 2.75 -6.97
N PRO A 13 -8.35 3.52 -7.38
CA PRO A 13 -8.28 4.98 -7.33
C PRO A 13 -8.41 5.47 -5.88
N HIS A 14 -7.64 6.50 -5.53
CA HIS A 14 -7.83 7.22 -4.28
C HIS A 14 -7.62 8.70 -4.50
N GLU A 15 -8.67 9.47 -4.22
CA GLU A 15 -8.70 10.92 -4.44
C GLU A 15 -8.29 11.28 -5.88
N ALA A 16 -7.09 11.85 -6.07
CA ALA A 16 -6.55 12.29 -7.35
C ALA A 16 -5.41 11.40 -7.89
N GLU A 17 -5.12 10.27 -7.24
CA GLU A 17 -3.99 9.41 -7.56
C GLU A 17 -4.41 7.95 -7.80
N LEU A 18 -3.73 7.28 -8.73
CA LEU A 18 -3.98 5.88 -9.08
C LEU A 18 -2.98 4.96 -8.37
N TYR A 19 -3.51 3.98 -7.66
CA TYR A 19 -2.75 3.01 -6.90
C TYR A 19 -3.04 1.60 -7.39
N CYS A 20 -2.20 0.63 -7.03
CA CYS A 20 -2.65 -0.77 -7.04
C CYS A 20 -3.32 -1.13 -5.72
N LYS A 21 -4.16 -2.17 -5.71
CA LYS A 21 -4.84 -2.67 -4.50
C LYS A 21 -3.91 -2.82 -3.30
N GLN A 22 -2.72 -3.38 -3.52
CA GLN A 22 -1.72 -3.60 -2.46
C GLN A 22 -1.13 -2.30 -1.92
N CYS A 23 -0.82 -1.34 -2.79
CA CYS A 23 -0.27 -0.05 -2.40
C CYS A 23 -1.33 0.87 -1.78
N HIS A 24 -2.57 0.78 -2.28
CA HIS A 24 -3.72 1.46 -1.71
C HIS A 24 -3.93 1.02 -0.26
N GLY A 25 -3.95 -0.29 0.01
CA GLY A 25 -4.04 -0.84 1.36
C GLY A 25 -2.85 -0.49 2.27
N ARG A 26 -1.63 -0.33 1.73
CA ARG A 26 -0.47 0.11 2.52
C ARG A 26 -0.55 1.58 2.94
N LYS A 27 -1.03 2.44 2.04
CA LYS A 27 -1.07 3.90 2.24
C LYS A 27 -2.31 4.37 3.00
N PHE A 28 -3.46 3.76 2.71
CA PHE A 28 -4.79 4.15 3.22
C PHE A 28 -5.51 3.04 3.99
N GLY A 29 -4.96 1.83 4.03
CA GLY A 29 -5.50 0.77 4.90
C GLY A 29 -5.31 1.11 6.37
N PRO A 30 -6.00 0.39 7.26
CA PRO A 30 -6.00 0.68 8.69
C PRO A 30 -4.59 0.59 9.27
N LYS A 31 -4.03 1.75 9.64
CA LYS A 31 -2.72 1.88 10.28
C LYS A 31 -2.91 1.78 11.79
N GLY A 32 -2.54 0.64 12.37
CA GLY A 32 -2.69 0.37 13.80
C GLY A 32 -1.84 -0.82 14.24
N VAL A 33 -1.73 -1.02 15.56
CA VAL A 33 -1.02 -2.17 16.15
C VAL A 33 -1.69 -3.45 15.66
N GLY A 34 -1.07 -4.13 14.70
CA GLY A 34 -1.49 -5.48 14.25
C GLY A 34 -2.11 -5.60 12.86
N PHE A 35 -1.68 -4.87 11.83
CA PHE A 35 -1.93 -5.32 10.44
C PHE A 35 -1.00 -6.51 10.12
N GLY A 36 -1.30 -7.64 10.77
CA GLY A 36 -0.47 -8.84 10.92
C GLY A 36 -0.58 -9.34 12.37
N LEU A 37 -1.48 -10.30 12.64
CA LEU A 37 -1.63 -11.02 13.90
C LEU A 37 -0.40 -11.91 14.20
N GLY A 38 0.79 -11.31 14.31
CA GLY A 38 2.03 -12.04 14.51
C GLY A 38 3.08 -11.17 15.20
N ALA A 39 3.59 -11.65 16.33
CA ALA A 39 4.49 -10.98 17.26
C ALA A 39 5.90 -10.62 16.72
N GLY A 40 6.11 -10.58 15.39
CA GLY A 40 7.43 -10.40 14.77
C GLY A 40 7.57 -9.23 13.78
N ALA A 41 6.52 -8.45 13.48
CA ALA A 41 6.55 -7.46 12.40
C ALA A 41 5.86 -6.14 12.77
N LEU A 42 6.43 -5.37 13.68
CA LEU A 42 5.98 -4.01 14.01
C LEU A 42 6.29 -2.98 12.91
N THR A 43 6.55 -3.41 11.67
CA THR A 43 6.90 -2.53 10.56
C THR A 43 5.65 -2.17 9.76
N MET A 44 5.16 -0.94 9.95
CA MET A 44 4.15 -0.36 9.07
C MET A 44 4.83 0.05 7.75
N ASP A 45 4.78 -0.81 6.73
CA ASP A 45 5.21 -0.44 5.38
C ASP A 45 4.15 0.50 4.78
N ASP A 46 4.35 1.81 4.92
CA ASP A 46 3.62 2.85 4.17
C ASP A 46 3.93 2.78 2.66
N GLY A 47 4.87 1.92 2.26
CA GLY A 47 5.31 1.80 0.88
C GLY A 47 6.26 2.93 0.44
N SER A 48 6.72 3.75 1.39
CA SER A 48 7.68 4.83 1.21
C SER A 48 9.01 4.34 0.64
N ARG A 49 9.45 3.11 0.98
CA ARG A 49 10.63 2.44 0.38
C ARG A 49 10.48 2.12 -1.10
N PHE A 50 9.25 2.10 -1.62
CA PHE A 50 8.98 1.85 -3.03
C PHE A 50 8.74 3.15 -3.80
N ALA A 51 8.78 4.33 -3.16
CA ALA A 51 8.65 5.60 -3.86
C ALA A 51 9.98 5.93 -4.55
N ASN A 52 10.00 5.83 -5.88
CA ASN A 52 11.15 6.30 -6.67
C ASN A 52 11.12 7.83 -6.74
N LYS A 53 12.31 8.43 -6.61
CA LYS A 53 12.58 9.85 -6.81
C LYS A 53 12.68 10.20 -8.30
#